data_AF-A0A061FV46-F1
#
_entry.id   AF-A0A061FV46-F1
#
_cell.length_a   1.000
_cell.length_b   1.000
_cell.length_c   1.000
_cell.angle_alpha   90.00
_cell.angle_beta   90.00
_cell.angle_gamma   90.00
#
_symmetry.space_group_name_H-M   'P 1'
#
loop_
_entity.id
_entity.type
_entity.pdbx_description
1 polymer ?
#
loop_
_entity_poly.entity_id
_entity_poly.type
_entity_poly.pdbx_seq_one_letter_code
_entity_poly.pdbx_strand_id
1 'polypeptide(L)'
;MTFVKLWADQRELVGLHSKIPILYRHEISRITAQLCTAIGRGNILVPKDSRFPLLSTWLEALYEDFGWMRRASRSVDKKLVEDGLSKTILTPSLRQQQVILLSWFDRFLSKGDDCPNIQTAFEVWWRRAFIGQYTDVQDSSQLQITVGSYPT
;
A
#
# COMPACT_ATOMS: atom_id res chain seq x y z
N MET A 1 -17.11 -11.86 -10.11
CA MET A 1 -16.26 -11.62 -8.92
C MET A 1 -14.80 -11.78 -9.36
N THR A 2 -13.92 -10.81 -9.13
CA THR A 2 -12.50 -10.91 -9.55
C THR A 2 -11.71 -11.74 -8.54
N PHE A 3 -10.62 -12.38 -8.97
CA PHE A 3 -9.72 -13.11 -8.08
C PHE A 3 -9.21 -12.24 -6.91
N VAL A 4 -8.91 -10.96 -7.17
CA VAL A 4 -8.44 -10.03 -6.13
C VAL A 4 -9.47 -9.81 -5.04
N LYS A 5 -10.77 -9.73 -5.39
CA LYS A 5 -11.85 -9.63 -4.39
C LYS A 5 -11.94 -10.90 -3.56
N LEU A 6 -11.92 -12.08 -4.21
CA LEU A 6 -11.91 -13.37 -3.52
C LEU A 6 -10.73 -13.50 -2.56
N TRP A 7 -9.53 -13.10 -3.01
CA TRP A 7 -8.32 -13.13 -2.21
C TRP A 7 -8.41 -12.18 -1.02
N ALA A 8 -8.90 -10.95 -1.22
CA ALA A 8 -9.10 -9.98 -0.15
C ALA A 8 -10.12 -10.41 0.91
N ASP A 9 -11.06 -11.30 0.57
CA ASP A 9 -12.10 -11.76 1.49
C ASP A 9 -11.65 -12.98 2.35
N GLN A 10 -10.41 -13.48 2.20
CA GLN A 10 -9.88 -14.65 2.90
C GLN A 10 -9.46 -14.38 4.37
N ARG A 11 -10.39 -13.91 5.21
CA ARG A 11 -10.10 -13.56 6.61
C ARG A 11 -9.70 -14.74 7.49
N GLU A 12 -10.34 -15.89 7.29
CA GLU A 12 -10.00 -17.12 8.02
C GLU A 12 -8.58 -17.60 7.71
N LEU A 13 -8.20 -17.55 6.43
CA LEU A 13 -6.86 -17.95 5.99
C LEU A 13 -5.78 -17.06 6.60
N VAL A 14 -6.00 -15.74 6.67
CA VAL A 14 -5.09 -14.82 7.37
C VAL A 14 -4.96 -15.17 8.85
N GLY A 15 -6.06 -15.53 9.52
CA GLY A 15 -6.02 -15.96 10.92
C GLY A 15 -5.28 -17.28 11.16
N LEU A 16 -5.17 -18.13 10.13
CA LEU A 16 -4.37 -19.36 10.16
C LEU A 16 -2.92 -19.15 9.73
N HIS A 17 -2.62 -18.11 8.95
CA HIS A 17 -1.30 -17.84 8.39
C HIS A 17 -0.20 -17.90 9.46
N SER A 18 -0.38 -17.19 10.58
CA SER A 18 0.61 -17.12 11.66
C SER A 18 0.85 -18.46 12.37
N LYS A 19 -0.08 -19.42 12.27
CA LYS A 19 -0.01 -20.74 12.92
C LYS A 19 0.73 -21.79 12.09
N ILE A 20 0.93 -21.52 10.80
CA ILE A 20 1.59 -22.43 9.87
C ILE A 20 3.09 -22.13 9.83
N PRO A 21 3.98 -23.13 9.75
CA PRO A 21 5.41 -22.88 9.57
C PRO A 21 5.70 -22.07 8.29
N ILE A 22 6.67 -21.15 8.38
CA ILE A 22 7.04 -20.23 7.29
C ILE A 22 7.37 -20.94 5.97
N LEU A 23 7.91 -22.17 6.06
CA LEU A 23 8.21 -23.03 4.92
C LEU A 23 7.00 -23.30 4.01
N TYR A 24 5.78 -23.26 4.54
CA TYR A 24 4.56 -23.52 3.77
C TYR A 24 3.75 -22.26 3.49
N ARG A 25 3.62 -21.36 4.47
CA ARG A 25 2.76 -20.17 4.35
C ARG A 25 3.30 -19.08 3.43
N HIS A 26 4.63 -19.01 3.23
CA HIS A 26 5.24 -17.95 2.41
C HIS A 26 4.74 -17.92 0.95
N GLU A 27 4.17 -19.01 0.46
CA GLU A 27 3.50 -19.08 -0.84
C GLU A 27 2.27 -18.15 -0.92
N ILE A 28 1.55 -17.99 0.18
CA ILE A 28 0.41 -17.07 0.31
C ILE A 28 0.91 -15.62 0.24
N SER A 29 1.98 -15.32 0.96
CA SER A 29 2.67 -14.02 0.91
C SER A 29 3.22 -13.74 -0.50
N ARG A 30 3.71 -14.76 -1.22
CA ARG A 30 4.17 -14.66 -2.61
C ARG A 30 3.04 -14.33 -3.58
N ILE A 31 1.88 -14.97 -3.47
CA ILE A 31 0.69 -14.65 -4.27
C ILE A 31 0.29 -13.18 -4.04
N THR A 32 0.25 -12.75 -2.78
CA THR A 32 -0.06 -11.36 -2.44
C THR A 32 0.93 -10.38 -3.07
N ALA A 33 2.24 -10.67 -2.98
CA ALA A 33 3.28 -9.86 -3.60
C ALA A 33 3.07 -9.75 -5.12
N GLN A 34 2.78 -10.86 -5.79
CA GLN A 34 2.52 -10.89 -7.23
C GLN A 34 1.28 -10.07 -7.61
N LEU A 35 0.20 -10.15 -6.83
CA LEU A 35 -0.99 -9.33 -7.04
C LEU A 35 -0.68 -7.84 -6.93
N CYS A 36 0.03 -7.43 -5.88
CA CYS A 36 0.46 -6.04 -5.70
C CYS A 36 1.39 -5.59 -6.83
N THR A 37 2.31 -6.42 -7.29
CA THR A 37 3.13 -6.11 -8.47
C THR A 37 2.27 -5.94 -9.72
N ALA A 38 1.35 -6.86 -9.99
CA ALA A 38 0.52 -6.81 -11.18
C ALA A 38 -0.41 -5.58 -11.18
N ILE A 39 -0.99 -5.23 -10.02
CA ILE A 39 -1.79 -4.01 -9.86
C ILE A 39 -0.92 -2.76 -10.03
N GLY A 40 0.21 -2.70 -9.33
CA GLY A 40 1.12 -1.55 -9.34
C GLY A 40 1.73 -1.28 -10.71
N ARG A 41 1.91 -2.31 -11.54
CA ARG A 41 2.35 -2.19 -12.94
C ARG A 41 1.23 -1.89 -13.93
N GLY A 42 -0.03 -1.98 -13.50
CA GLY A 42 -1.18 -1.85 -14.39
C GLY A 42 -1.43 -3.08 -15.27
N ASN A 43 -0.79 -4.22 -14.97
CA ASN A 43 -1.00 -5.48 -15.69
C ASN A 43 -2.40 -6.06 -15.44
N ILE A 44 -2.99 -5.75 -14.28
CA ILE A 44 -4.38 -6.10 -13.96
C ILE A 44 -5.15 -4.86 -13.49
N LEU A 45 -6.35 -4.70 -14.02
CA LEU A 45 -7.29 -3.67 -13.60
C LEU A 45 -8.19 -4.22 -12.50
N VAL A 46 -8.12 -3.59 -11.33
CA VAL A 46 -8.90 -3.98 -10.14
C VAL A 46 -9.79 -2.82 -9.73
N PRO A 47 -11.06 -3.08 -9.37
CA PRO A 47 -11.96 -2.08 -8.79
C PRO A 47 -11.32 -1.34 -7.60
N LYS A 48 -11.53 -0.03 -7.50
CA LYS A 48 -10.89 0.82 -6.48
C LYS A 48 -11.21 0.38 -5.06
N ASP A 49 -12.43 -0.08 -4.83
CA ASP A 49 -12.95 -0.58 -3.56
C ASP A 49 -12.31 -1.91 -3.11
N SER A 50 -11.67 -2.67 -4.02
CA SER A 50 -11.03 -3.95 -3.71
C SER A 50 -9.55 -3.82 -3.32
N ARG A 51 -8.91 -2.67 -3.60
CA ARG A 51 -7.47 -2.48 -3.37
C ARG A 51 -7.11 -2.35 -1.89
N PHE A 52 -7.90 -1.61 -1.13
CA PHE A 52 -7.67 -1.49 0.32
C PHE A 52 -7.97 -2.80 1.08
N PRO A 53 -9.07 -3.53 0.83
CA PRO A 53 -9.28 -4.85 1.41
C PRO A 53 -8.13 -5.83 1.12
N LEU A 54 -7.59 -5.85 -0.10
CA LEU A 54 -6.41 -6.66 -0.43
C LEU A 54 -5.23 -6.32 0.49
N LEU A 55 -4.89 -5.04 0.60
CA LEU A 55 -3.73 -4.58 1.37
C LEU A 55 -3.93 -4.80 2.88
N SER A 56 -5.06 -4.37 3.42
CA SER A 56 -5.36 -4.48 4.86
C SER A 56 -5.48 -5.92 5.35
N THR A 57 -5.87 -6.85 4.48
CA THR A 57 -5.98 -8.28 4.82
C THR A 57 -4.62 -8.95 4.82
N TRP A 58 -3.75 -8.63 3.85
CA TRP A 58 -2.58 -9.47 3.57
C TRP A 58 -1.21 -8.84 3.84
N LEU A 59 -1.11 -7.52 4.00
CA LEU A 59 0.21 -6.88 4.17
C LEU A 59 0.93 -7.38 5.42
N GLU A 60 0.20 -7.62 6.50
CA GLU A 60 0.75 -8.14 7.76
C GLU A 60 1.49 -9.47 7.54
N ALA A 61 0.79 -10.45 6.96
CA ALA A 61 1.33 -11.76 6.61
C ALA A 61 2.53 -11.65 5.66
N LEU A 62 2.42 -10.78 4.65
CA LEU A 62 3.50 -10.53 3.70
C LEU A 62 4.75 -9.96 4.39
N TYR A 63 4.59 -9.02 5.32
CA TYR A 63 5.71 -8.43 6.05
C TYR A 63 6.42 -9.46 6.93
N GLU A 64 5.69 -10.34 7.61
CA GLU A 64 6.28 -11.40 8.43
C GLU A 64 7.16 -12.36 7.61
N ASP A 65 6.72 -12.67 6.39
CA ASP A 65 7.40 -13.65 5.54
C ASP A 65 8.45 -13.03 4.61
N PHE A 66 8.49 -11.71 4.45
CA PHE A 66 9.30 -11.04 3.43
C PHE A 66 10.79 -11.36 3.55
N GLY A 67 11.35 -11.32 4.77
CA GLY A 67 12.75 -11.71 5.01
C GLY A 67 13.05 -13.14 4.56
N TRP A 68 12.12 -14.08 4.77
CA TRP A 68 12.24 -15.45 4.29
C TRP A 68 12.12 -15.54 2.77
N MET A 69 11.11 -14.89 2.18
CA MET A 69 10.92 -14.86 0.73
C MET A 69 12.16 -14.30 0.02
N ARG A 70 12.77 -13.24 0.56
CA ARG A 70 14.00 -12.62 0.05
C ARG A 70 15.20 -13.58 0.06
N ARG A 71 15.34 -14.39 1.10
CA ARG A 71 16.49 -15.31 1.27
C ARG A 71 16.29 -16.65 0.56
N ALA A 72 15.09 -17.22 0.64
CA ALA A 72 14.80 -18.58 0.20
C ALA A 72 14.36 -18.64 -1.27
N SER A 73 13.77 -17.58 -1.82
CA SER A 73 13.22 -17.59 -3.18
C SER A 73 14.14 -16.89 -4.17
N ARG A 74 14.86 -17.66 -4.99
CA ARG A 74 15.64 -17.11 -6.11
C ARG A 74 14.78 -16.46 -7.21
N SER A 75 13.48 -16.74 -7.22
CA SER A 75 12.54 -16.27 -8.26
C SER A 75 11.82 -14.96 -7.92
N VAL A 76 11.92 -14.47 -6.68
CA VAL A 76 11.24 -13.23 -6.27
C VAL A 76 12.21 -12.07 -6.42
N ASP A 77 11.99 -11.25 -7.45
CA ASP A 77 12.69 -9.97 -7.59
C ASP A 77 12.20 -8.99 -6.52
N LYS A 78 13.05 -8.79 -5.49
CA LYS A 78 12.80 -7.91 -4.35
C LYS A 78 12.33 -6.52 -4.80
N LYS A 79 13.03 -5.91 -5.74
CA LYS A 79 12.78 -4.54 -6.17
C LYS A 79 11.43 -4.43 -6.88
N LEU A 80 11.13 -5.42 -7.71
CA LEU A 80 9.84 -5.54 -8.40
C LEU A 80 8.66 -5.69 -7.41
N VAL A 81 8.86 -6.38 -6.29
CA VAL A 81 7.85 -6.48 -5.22
C VAL A 81 7.70 -5.14 -4.49
N GLU A 82 8.81 -4.51 -4.08
CA GLU A 82 8.81 -3.21 -3.38
C GLU A 82 8.16 -2.10 -4.22
N ASP A 83 8.50 -2.02 -5.51
CA ASP A 83 7.89 -1.08 -6.46
C ASP A 83 6.39 -1.37 -6.65
N GLY A 84 6.03 -2.65 -6.75
CA GLY A 84 4.66 -3.12 -6.89
C GLY A 84 3.77 -2.75 -5.71
N LEU A 85 4.27 -3.03 -4.50
CA LEU A 85 3.65 -2.66 -3.24
C LEU A 85 3.51 -1.14 -3.14
N SER A 86 4.60 -0.40 -3.37
CA SER A 86 4.62 1.07 -3.32
C SER A 86 3.54 1.68 -4.21
N LYS A 87 3.46 1.26 -5.47
CA LYS A 87 2.46 1.76 -6.42
C LYS A 87 1.05 1.36 -6.01
N THR A 88 0.85 0.12 -5.57
CA THR A 88 -0.48 -0.36 -5.15
C THR A 88 -0.97 0.37 -3.91
N ILE A 89 -0.11 0.58 -2.91
CA ILE A 89 -0.40 1.31 -1.68
C ILE A 89 -0.78 2.76 -1.97
N LEU A 90 -0.25 3.39 -3.02
CA LEU A 90 -0.59 4.77 -3.40
C LEU A 90 -1.92 4.92 -4.16
N THR A 91 -2.66 3.84 -4.40
CA THR A 91 -3.94 3.87 -5.15
C THR A 91 -5.23 4.05 -4.33
N PRO A 92 -5.36 3.59 -3.07
CA PRO A 92 -6.53 3.85 -2.23
C PRO A 92 -6.62 5.33 -1.81
N SER A 93 -7.64 5.70 -1.03
CA SER A 93 -7.78 7.07 -0.50
C SER A 93 -6.63 7.46 0.45
N LEU A 94 -6.31 8.75 0.60
CA LEU A 94 -5.23 9.22 1.51
C LEU A 94 -5.39 8.71 2.95
N ARG A 95 -6.62 8.61 3.46
CA ARG A 95 -6.91 8.05 4.79
C ARG A 95 -6.53 6.56 4.87
N GLN A 96 -6.83 5.79 3.84
CA GLN A 96 -6.47 4.37 3.77
C GLN A 96 -4.95 4.18 3.61
N GLN A 97 -4.31 5.06 2.84
CA GLN A 97 -2.84 5.10 2.70
C GLN A 97 -2.17 5.32 4.06
N GLN A 98 -2.68 6.26 4.87
CA GLN A 98 -2.18 6.53 6.21
C GLN A 98 -2.16 5.28 7.10
N VAL A 99 -3.27 4.54 7.14
CA VAL A 99 -3.39 3.31 7.95
C VAL A 99 -2.30 2.32 7.59
N ILE A 100 -2.09 2.10 6.29
CA ILE A 100 -1.10 1.14 5.78
C ILE A 100 0.33 1.63 6.05
N LEU A 101 0.62 2.88 5.72
CA LEU A 101 1.97 3.43 5.74
C LEU A 101 2.50 3.64 7.16
N LEU A 102 1.64 4.01 8.12
CA LEU A 102 2.05 4.09 9.53
C LEU A 102 2.30 2.71 10.13
N SER A 103 1.50 1.70 9.77
CA SER A 103 1.75 0.31 10.19
C SER A 103 3.05 -0.24 9.59
N TRP A 104 3.32 0.05 8.32
CA TRP A 104 4.62 -0.28 7.72
C TRP A 104 5.78 0.44 8.41
N PHE A 105 5.65 1.73 8.70
CA PHE A 105 6.73 2.53 9.28
C PHE A 105 7.17 2.00 10.64
N ASP A 106 6.22 1.66 11.51
CA ASP A 106 6.48 1.02 12.81
C ASP A 106 7.29 -0.30 12.66
N ARG A 107 6.90 -1.12 11.68
CA ARG A 107 7.60 -2.38 11.37
C ARG A 107 8.98 -2.16 10.77
N PHE A 108 9.11 -1.21 9.87
CA PHE A 108 10.36 -0.89 9.21
C PHE A 108 11.42 -0.49 10.23
N LEU A 109 11.05 0.33 11.23
CA LEU A 109 11.91 0.68 12.36
C LEU A 109 12.30 -0.53 13.21
N SER A 110 11.43 -1.52 13.32
CA SER A 110 11.64 -2.70 14.18
C SER A 110 12.38 -3.87 13.52
N LYS A 111 12.28 -4.02 12.19
CA LYS A 111 12.73 -5.21 11.44
C LYS A 111 13.79 -4.93 10.39
N GLY A 112 14.05 -3.66 10.06
CA GLY A 112 15.06 -3.25 9.07
C GLY A 112 14.87 -3.96 7.72
N ASP A 113 15.93 -4.60 7.24
CA ASP A 113 16.04 -5.25 5.92
C ASP A 113 15.11 -6.44 5.68
N ASP A 114 14.48 -6.99 6.72
CA ASP A 114 13.50 -8.08 6.60
C ASP A 114 12.07 -7.58 6.34
N CYS A 115 11.88 -6.26 6.25
CA CYS A 115 10.65 -5.61 5.81
C CYS A 115 10.83 -5.08 4.36
N PRO A 116 9.80 -5.11 3.49
CA PRO A 116 9.90 -4.49 2.17
C PRO A 116 10.11 -2.98 2.31
N ASN A 117 11.08 -2.44 1.57
CA ASN A 117 11.32 -1.01 1.53
C ASN A 117 10.29 -0.32 0.63
N ILE A 118 9.29 0.32 1.25
CA ILE A 118 8.31 1.18 0.56
C ILE A 118 8.46 2.65 0.95
N GLN A 119 9.66 3.07 1.35
CA GLN A 119 9.97 4.44 1.78
C GLN A 119 9.53 5.48 0.74
N THR A 120 9.76 5.23 -0.54
CA THR A 120 9.33 6.14 -1.61
C THR A 120 7.81 6.36 -1.62
N ALA A 121 7.01 5.31 -1.34
CA ALA A 121 5.56 5.47 -1.21
C ALA A 121 5.18 6.29 0.02
N PHE A 122 5.86 6.07 1.15
CA PHE A 122 5.68 6.88 2.35
C PHE A 122 5.95 8.36 2.08
N GLU A 123 7.07 8.70 1.44
CA GLU A 123 7.43 10.09 1.11
C GLU A 123 6.43 10.74 0.15
N VAL A 124 5.93 9.99 -0.84
CA VAL A 124 4.90 10.50 -1.76
C VAL A 124 3.59 10.77 -1.03
N TRP A 125 3.12 9.83 -0.21
CA TRP A 125 1.91 10.02 0.60
C TRP A 125 2.09 11.18 1.59
N TRP A 126 3.21 11.27 2.30
CA TRP A 126 3.48 12.32 3.28
C TRP A 126 3.40 13.71 2.64
N ARG A 127 4.02 13.91 1.47
CA ARG A 127 3.90 15.16 0.71
C ARG A 127 2.45 15.46 0.33
N ARG A 128 1.69 14.47 -0.14
CA ARG A 128 0.27 14.66 -0.51
C ARG A 128 -0.61 14.96 0.71
N ALA A 129 -0.32 14.35 1.85
CA ALA A 129 -1.10 14.48 3.07
C ALA A 129 -0.87 15.83 3.76
N PHE A 130 0.36 16.34 3.79
CA PHE A 130 0.68 17.54 4.56
C PHE A 130 0.98 18.78 3.72
N ILE A 131 1.57 18.64 2.52
CA ILE A 131 1.89 19.79 1.65
C ILE A 131 0.70 20.16 0.78
N GLY A 132 0.00 19.16 0.22
CA GLY A 132 -1.20 19.39 -0.62
C GLY A 132 -2.35 20.04 0.15
N GLN A 133 -2.46 19.79 1.46
CA GLN A 133 -3.46 20.46 2.31
C GLN A 133 -3.08 21.91 2.61
N TYR A 134 -1.79 22.24 2.67
CA TYR A 134 -1.34 23.59 2.95
C TYR A 134 -1.59 24.55 1.77
N THR A 135 -1.39 24.07 0.54
CA THR A 135 -1.65 24.86 -0.68
C THR A 135 -3.13 25.11 -0.91
N ASP A 136 -4.00 24.14 -0.63
CA ASP A 136 -5.46 24.27 -0.79
C ASP A 136 -6.08 25.28 0.20
N VAL A 137 -5.53 25.32 1.43
CA VAL A 137 -5.91 26.32 2.46
C VAL A 137 -5.41 27.72 2.08
N GLN A 138 -4.25 27.83 1.43
CA GLN A 138 -3.66 29.10 1.05
C GLN A 138 -4.32 29.70 -0.21
N ASP A 139 -4.67 28.88 -1.22
CA ASP A 139 -5.45 29.32 -2.39
C ASP A 139 -6.89 29.70 -2.02
N SER A 140 -7.53 28.96 -1.12
CA SER A 140 -8.88 29.30 -0.60
C SER A 140 -8.89 30.65 0.13
N SER A 141 -7.78 31.03 0.75
CA SER A 141 -7.64 32.32 1.46
C SER A 141 -7.35 33.49 0.51
N GLN A 142 -6.83 33.25 -0.69
CA GLN A 142 -6.51 34.31 -1.67
C GLN A 142 -7.63 34.59 -2.68
N LEU A 143 -8.68 33.76 -2.75
CA LEU A 143 -9.77 33.90 -3.72
C LEU A 143 -10.95 34.79 -3.27
N GLN A 144 -10.84 35.53 -2.15
CA GLN A 144 -11.95 36.37 -1.61
C GLN A 144 -11.79 37.90 -1.80
N ILE A 145 -10.99 38.38 -2.76
CA ILE A 145 -10.98 39.82 -3.09
C ILE A 145 -11.53 40.04 -4.50
N THR A 146 -12.85 39.94 -4.65
CA THR A 146 -13.54 40.50 -5.81
C THR A 146 -13.89 41.95 -5.47
N VAL A 147 -13.14 42.88 -6.05
CA VAL A 147 -13.41 44.32 -6.02
C VAL A 147 -14.74 44.55 -6.76
N GLY A 148 -15.77 44.97 -6.03
CA GLY A 148 -17.01 45.47 -6.60
C GLY A 148 -16.80 46.87 -7.16
N SER A 149 -16.63 46.99 -8.47
CA SER A 149 -16.68 48.26 -9.21
C SER A 149 -17.98 48.32 -10.04
N TYR A 150 -18.68 49.45 -9.92
CA TYR A 150 -20.01 49.84 -10.43
C TYR A 150 -20.32 49.59 -11.92
N PRO A 151 -21.61 49.62 -12.31
CA PRO A 151 -22.16 50.74 -13.10
C PRO A 151 -23.57 51.17 -12.60
N THR A 152 -24.10 52.39 -12.72
CA THR A 152 -23.88 53.60 -13.53
C THR A 152 -24.40 54.79 -12.73
#